data_AF-A0A529XYJ8-F1
#
_entry.id   AF-A0A529XYJ8-F1
#
_cell.length_a   1.000
_cell.length_b   1.000
_cell.length_c   1.000
_cell.angle_alpha   90.00
_cell.angle_beta   90.00
_cell.angle_gamma   90.00
#
_symmetry.space_group_name_H-M   'P 1'
#
loop_
_entity.id
_entity.type
_entity.pdbx_description
1 polymer ?
#
loop_
_entity_poly.entity_id
_entity_poly.type
_entity_poly.pdbx_seq_one_letter_code
_entity_poly.pdbx_strand_id
1 'polypeptide(L)' 'QASILQLLPNPLLTKDQVLQLREHNVVSDDAIKAARTLAGLGIQPQAIATILPSYLWRFRAAGQFQQRRPIA' A
#
# COMPACT_ATOMS: atom_id res chain seq x y z
N GLN A 1 -6.14 19.45 9.93
CA GLN A 1 -5.68 20.38 8.87
C GLN A 1 -5.71 19.77 7.45
N ALA A 2 -6.26 18.56 7.20
CA ALA A 2 -6.31 17.94 5.86
C ALA A 2 -7.69 17.96 5.17
N SER A 3 -8.70 18.59 5.79
CA SER A 3 -10.12 18.47 5.41
C SER A 3 -10.46 18.97 4.00
N ILE A 4 -9.62 19.82 3.42
CA ILE A 4 -9.82 20.38 2.07
C ILE A 4 -9.22 19.50 0.96
N LEU A 5 -8.24 18.64 1.29
CA LEU A 5 -7.55 17.80 0.30
C LEU A 5 -8.45 16.69 -0.27
N GLN A 6 -9.50 16.31 0.48
CA GLN A 6 -10.48 15.31 0.06
C GLN A 6 -11.46 15.82 -1.02
N LEU A 7 -11.54 17.13 -1.24
CA LEU A 7 -12.49 17.76 -2.17
C LEU A 7 -11.91 17.94 -3.59
N LEU A 8 -10.66 17.54 -3.81
CA LEU A 8 -10.03 17.58 -5.14
C LEU A 8 -10.61 16.49 -6.05
N PRO A 9 -10.66 16.69 -7.38
CA PRO A 9 -11.13 15.67 -8.33
C PRO A 9 -10.38 14.33 -8.20
N ASN A 10 -9.10 14.38 -7.80
CA ASN A 10 -8.29 13.24 -7.38
C ASN A 10 -7.69 13.59 -6.01
N PRO A 11 -8.32 13.17 -4.90
CA PRO A 11 -7.90 13.57 -3.56
C PRO A 11 -6.54 12.95 -3.21
N LEU A 12 -5.57 13.81 -2.88
CA LEU A 12 -4.22 13.38 -2.49
C LEU A 12 -4.20 12.67 -1.13
N LEU A 13 -5.15 13.01 -0.26
CA LEU A 13 -5.34 12.42 1.06
C LEU A 13 -6.80 12.58 1.49
N THR A 14 -7.45 11.51 1.94
CA THR A 14 -8.82 11.56 2.47
C THR A 14 -8.85 11.50 3.99
N LYS A 15 -9.91 12.04 4.60
CA LYS A 15 -10.10 11.97 6.05
C LYS A 15 -10.15 10.51 6.53
N ASP A 16 -10.82 9.65 5.78
CA ASP A 16 -10.97 8.23 6.13
C ASP A 16 -9.64 7.48 6.10
N GLN A 17 -8.76 7.77 5.13
CA GLN A 17 -7.39 7.22 5.12
C GLN A 17 -6.64 7.58 6.41
N VAL A 18 -6.75 8.84 6.87
CA VAL A 18 -6.11 9.28 8.11
C VAL A 18 -6.74 8.62 9.34
N LEU A 19 -8.05 8.41 9.34
CA LEU A 19 -8.74 7.71 10.43
C LEU A 19 -8.33 6.24 10.49
N GLN A 20 -8.20 5.57 9.34
CA GLN A 20 -7.82 4.16 9.28
C GLN A 20 -6.40 3.91 9.80
N LEU A 21 -5.48 4.87 9.69
CA LEU A 21 -4.12 4.77 10.26
C LEU A 21 -4.11 4.66 11.80
N ARG A 22 -5.20 5.01 12.47
CA ARG A 22 -5.32 4.92 13.94
C ARG A 22 -5.62 3.51 14.41
N GLU A 23 -6.12 2.66 13.53
CA GLU A 23 -6.64 1.33 13.86
C GLU A 23 -5.69 0.24 13.34
N HIS A 24 -5.53 -0.82 14.12
CA HIS A 24 -4.75 -1.98 13.72
C HIS A 24 -5.60 -2.91 12.83
N ASN A 25 -5.20 -3.08 11.57
CA ASN A 25 -5.81 -4.05 10.66
C ASN A 25 -5.28 -5.48 10.90
N VAL A 26 -5.56 -6.02 12.09
CA VAL A 26 -5.17 -7.40 12.47
C VAL A 26 -6.36 -8.33 12.27
N VAL A 27 -6.10 -9.49 11.67
CA VAL A 27 -7.12 -10.53 11.49
C VAL A 27 -7.59 -11.03 12.87
N SER A 28 -8.89 -11.08 13.09
CA SER A 28 -9.46 -11.54 14.36
C SER A 28 -9.36 -13.06 14.54
N ASP A 29 -9.33 -13.52 15.79
CA ASP A 29 -9.32 -14.95 16.13
C ASP A 29 -10.52 -15.71 15.55
N ASP A 30 -11.70 -15.07 15.54
CA ASP A 30 -12.91 -15.68 14.99
C ASP A 30 -12.81 -15.90 13.47
N ALA A 31 -12.16 -14.98 12.75
CA ALA A 31 -11.91 -15.15 11.32
C ALA A 31 -10.91 -16.28 11.06
N ILE A 32 -9.89 -16.43 11.92
CA ILE A 32 -8.93 -17.55 11.86
C ILE A 32 -9.66 -18.87 12.08
N LYS A 33 -10.48 -18.98 13.14
CA LYS A 33 -11.26 -20.19 13.46
C LYS A 33 -12.25 -20.55 12.37
N ALA A 34 -12.89 -19.55 11.75
CA ALA A 34 -13.83 -19.74 10.66
C ALA A 34 -13.15 -20.00 9.30
N ALA A 35 -11.82 -20.19 9.25
CA ALA A 35 -11.03 -20.37 8.04
C ALA A 35 -11.21 -19.23 7.00
N ARG A 36 -11.48 -18.01 7.46
CA ARG A 36 -11.65 -16.80 6.61
C ARG A 36 -10.33 -16.04 6.46
N THR A 37 -9.25 -16.77 6.21
CA THR A 37 -7.89 -16.23 6.01
C THR A 37 -7.33 -16.71 4.69
N LEU A 38 -6.22 -16.13 4.23
CA LEU A 38 -5.53 -16.63 3.04
C LEU A 38 -5.21 -18.13 3.16
N ALA A 39 -4.68 -18.55 4.31
CA ALA A 39 -4.40 -19.96 4.57
C ALA A 39 -5.69 -20.81 4.60
N GLY A 40 -6.78 -20.30 5.16
CA GLY A 40 -8.09 -20.97 5.14
C GLY A 40 -8.67 -21.13 3.73
N LEU A 41 -8.29 -20.25 2.80
CA LEU A 41 -8.61 -20.35 1.37
C LEU A 41 -7.58 -21.19 0.57
N GLY A 42 -6.60 -21.81 1.22
CA GLY A 42 -5.53 -22.58 0.57
C GLY A 42 -4.46 -21.73 -0.12
N ILE A 43 -4.40 -20.42 0.15
CA ILE A 43 -3.42 -19.49 -0.43
C ILE A 43 -2.26 -19.31 0.55
N GLN A 44 -1.04 -19.61 0.09
CA GLN A 44 0.17 -19.38 0.86
C GLN A 44 0.57 -17.90 0.78
N PRO A 45 0.68 -17.18 1.91
CA PRO A 45 1.06 -15.77 1.92
C PRO A 45 2.54 -15.60 1.56
N GLN A 46 2.84 -14.64 0.68
CA GLN A 46 4.21 -14.24 0.36
C GLN A 46 4.62 -13.04 1.23
N ALA A 47 5.84 -13.08 1.76
CA ALA A 47 6.37 -11.96 2.52
C ALA A 47 6.51 -10.70 1.65
N ILE A 48 5.95 -9.59 2.13
CA ILE A 48 5.99 -8.28 1.45
C ILE A 48 7.44 -7.86 1.16
N ALA A 49 8.36 -8.11 2.10
CA ALA A 49 9.77 -7.77 1.98
C ALA A 49 10.46 -8.41 0.76
N THR A 50 9.96 -9.55 0.28
CA THR A 50 10.48 -10.23 -0.92
C THR A 50 10.06 -9.52 -2.21
N ILE A 51 8.90 -8.85 -2.22
CA ILE A 51 8.30 -8.25 -3.43
C ILE A 51 8.62 -6.76 -3.53
N LEU A 52 8.63 -6.04 -2.40
CA LEU A 52 8.82 -4.58 -2.40
C LEU A 52 10.06 -4.09 -3.17
N PRO A 53 11.24 -4.74 -3.12
CA PRO A 53 12.42 -4.23 -3.82
C PRO A 53 12.24 -4.12 -5.33
N SER A 54 11.62 -5.13 -5.96
CA SER A 54 11.39 -5.14 -7.41
C SER A 54 10.26 -4.18 -7.81
N TYR A 55 9.20 -4.09 -6.99
CA TYR A 55 8.08 -3.19 -7.25
C TYR A 55 8.48 -1.71 -7.14
N LEU A 56 9.19 -1.35 -6.06
CA LEU A 56 9.57 0.04 -5.76
C LEU A 56 10.73 0.56 -6.61
N TRP A 57 11.45 -0.30 -7.33
CA TRP A 57 12.58 0.09 -8.17
C TRP A 57 12.24 1.25 -9.12
N ARG A 58 11.06 1.24 -9.74
CA ARG A 58 10.63 2.28 -10.68
C ARG A 58 10.53 3.69 -10.06
N PHE A 59 10.38 3.76 -8.74
CA PHE A 59 10.21 5.02 -8.00
C PHE A 59 11.50 5.48 -7.30
N ARG A 60 12.60 4.71 -7.37
CA ARG A 60 13.88 5.11 -6.79
C ARG A 60 14.53 6.23 -7.61
N ALA A 61 15.38 7.03 -6.96
CA ALA A 61 16.32 7.89 -7.66
C ALA A 61 17.22 7.00 -8.54
N ALA A 62 17.26 7.27 -9.84
CA ALA A 62 17.82 6.40 -10.89
C ALA A 62 17.03 5.13 -11.28
N GLY A 63 15.74 5.07 -10.93
CA GLY A 63 14.84 4.01 -11.38
C GLY A 63 14.44 4.13 -12.87
N GLN A 64 13.50 3.28 -13.28
CA GLN A 64 13.04 3.13 -14.68
C GLN A 64 12.60 4.43 -15.38
N PHE A 65 12.21 5.46 -14.62
CA PHE A 65 11.75 6.75 -15.16
C PHE A 65 12.77 7.89 -15.03
N GLN A 66 14.03 7.60 -14.68
CA GLN A 66 15.06 8.64 -14.70
C GLN A 66 15.23 9.17 -16.13
N GLN A 67 14.74 10.39 -16.37
CA GLN A 67 14.97 11.07 -17.63
C GLN A 67 16.48 11.33 -17.77
N ARG A 68 17.09 10.77 -18.82
CA ARG A 68 18.43 11.21 -19.25
C ARG A 68 18.30 12.69 -19.61
N ARG A 69 18.95 13.57 -18.85
CA ARG A 69 19.12 14.97 -19.26
C ARG A 69 19.76 14.97 -20.66
N PRO A 70 19.16 15.62 -21.67
CA PRO A 70 19.87 15.82 -22.92
C PRO A 70 21.11 16.67 -22.62
N ILE A 71 22.25 16.23 -23.14
CA ILE A 71 23.50 16.99 -23.07
C ILE A 71 23.29 18.21 -23.97
N ALA A 72 23.41 19.41 -23.39
CA ALA A 72 23.37 20.67 -24.12
C ALA A 72 24.61 20.85 -24.98
#